data_AF-A0A969TGV6-F1
#
_entry.id   AF-A0A969TGV6-F1
#
_cell.length_a   1.000
_cell.length_b   1.000
_cell.length_c   1.000
_cell.angle_alpha   90.00
_cell.angle_beta   90.00
_cell.angle_gamma   90.00
#
_symmetry.space_group_name_H-M   'P 1'
#
loop_
_entity.id
_entity.type
_entity.pdbx_description
1 polymer ?
#
loop_
_entity_poly.entity_id
_entity_poly.type
_entity_poly.pdbx_seq_one_letter_code
_entity_poly.pdbx_strand_id
1 'polypeptide(L)' 'FGTHMTLYFSLFEVAAVTLAVLLVTVIASDGESNWLEGAQLLAVYAIIALAFFYVRL' A
#
# COMPACT_ATOMS: atom_id res chain seq x y z
N PHE A 1 8.65 -24.80 19.17
CA PHE A 1 9.27 -24.76 17.83
C PHE A 1 8.44 -23.82 16.97
N GLY A 2 9.05 -22.72 16.53
CA GLY A 2 8.36 -21.60 15.89
C GLY A 2 7.66 -22.03 14.60
N THR A 3 6.44 -21.55 14.42
CA THR A 3 5.71 -21.63 13.15
C THR A 3 6.56 -21.02 12.05
N HIS A 4 6.68 -21.72 10.92
CA HIS A 4 7.49 -21.30 9.81
C HIS A 4 6.86 -20.06 9.16
N MET A 5 7.57 -18.94 9.14
CA MET A 5 7.13 -17.75 8.43
C MET A 5 7.32 -17.97 6.93
N THR A 6 6.22 -18.01 6.18
CA THR A 6 6.21 -18.23 4.73
C THR A 6 5.78 -16.94 4.02
N LEU A 7 6.23 -16.73 2.77
CA LEU A 7 5.82 -15.61 1.91
C LEU A 7 4.50 -15.93 1.18
N TYR A 8 3.55 -16.56 1.89
CA TYR A 8 2.25 -16.90 1.34
C TYR A 8 1.26 -15.78 1.67
N PHE A 9 1.11 -14.86 0.72
CA PHE A 9 0.18 -13.74 0.81
C PHE A 9 -1.11 -14.04 0.05
N SER A 10 -2.23 -13.54 0.54
CA SER A 10 -3.49 -13.54 -0.21
C SER A 10 -3.37 -12.68 -1.47
N LEU A 11 -4.20 -12.98 -2.48
CA LEU A 11 -4.24 -12.20 -3.71
C LEU A 11 -4.50 -10.70 -3.45
N PHE A 12 -5.30 -10.40 -2.43
CA PHE A 12 -5.61 -9.02 -2.03
C PHE A 12 -4.38 -8.30 -1.46
N GLU A 13 -3.60 -8.95 -0.59
CA GLU A 13 -2.37 -8.37 -0.04
C GLU A 13 -1.33 -8.09 -1.13
N VAL A 14 -1.14 -9.05 -2.05
CA VAL A 14 -0.22 -8.87 -3.18
C VAL A 14 -0.68 -7.72 -4.08
N ALA A 15 -1.98 -7.64 -4.38
CA ALA A 15 -2.53 -6.56 -5.18
C ALA A 15 -2.38 -5.19 -4.49
N ALA A 16 -2.64 -5.12 -3.18
CA ALA A 16 -2.52 -3.89 -2.40
C ALA A 16 -1.07 -3.36 -2.39
N VAL A 17 -0.09 -4.23 -2.15
CA VAL A 17 1.33 -3.85 -2.17
C VAL A 17 1.77 -3.43 -3.58
N THR A 18 1.34 -4.16 -4.61
CA THR A 18 1.65 -3.83 -6.01
C THR A 18 1.11 -2.45 -6.39
N LEU A 19 -0.15 -2.15 -6.04
CA LEU A 19 -0.75 -0.84 -6.28
C LEU A 19 -0.06 0.27 -5.49
N ALA A 20 0.33 0.01 -4.24
CA ALA A 20 1.06 0.98 -3.43
C ALA A 20 2.40 1.36 -4.08
N VAL A 21 3.18 0.38 -4.55
CA VAL A 21 4.46 0.64 -5.22
C VAL A 21 4.25 1.43 -6.51
N LEU A 22 3.24 1.10 -7.31
CA LEU A 22 2.92 1.84 -8.54
C LEU A 22 2.55 3.29 -8.24
N LEU A 23 1.67 3.53 -7.26
CA LEU A 23 1.22 4.87 -6.89
C LEU A 23 2.37 5.73 -6.37
N VAL A 24 3.21 5.19 -5.48
CA VAL A 24 4.40 5.89 -4.98
C VAL A 24 5.34 6.23 -6.14
N THR A 25 5.54 5.30 -7.08
CA THR A 25 6.41 5.53 -8.24
C THR A 25 5.90 6.66 -9.12
N VAL A 26 4.58 6.72 -9.36
CA VAL A 26 3.96 7.79 -10.16
C VAL A 26 4.05 9.14 -9.43
N ILE A 27 3.72 9.18 -8.14
CA ILE A 27 3.71 10.41 -7.34
C ILE A 27 5.14 10.95 -7.19
N ALA A 28 6.14 10.10 -7.01
CA ALA A 28 7.54 10.50 -6.83
C ALA A 28 8.32 10.65 -8.15
N SER A 29 7.66 10.58 -9.31
CA SER A 29 8.33 10.50 -10.62
C SER A 29 8.97 11.81 -11.09
N ASP A 30 8.52 12.94 -10.57
CA ASP A 30 9.02 14.28 -10.95
C ASP A 30 10.27 14.71 -10.17
N GLY A 31 10.64 13.98 -9.11
CA GLY A 31 11.87 14.19 -8.35
C GLY A 31 11.82 15.37 -7.38
N GLU A 32 10.67 16.04 -7.25
CA GLU A 32 10.42 17.02 -6.21
C GLU A 32 9.48 16.42 -5.15
N SER A 33 9.35 17.08 -4.00
CA SER A 33 8.41 16.65 -2.96
C SER A 33 7.58 17.82 -2.49
N ASN A 34 6.26 17.70 -2.64
CA ASN A 34 5.31 18.72 -2.21
C ASN A 34 4.36 18.20 -1.11
N TRP A 35 3.81 19.12 -0.32
CA TRP A 35 2.85 18.78 0.73
C TRP A 35 1.61 18.07 0.17
N LEU A 36 1.17 18.43 -1.04
CA LEU A 36 0.03 17.79 -1.69
C LEU A 36 0.31 16.32 -2.04
N GLU A 37 1.51 15.98 -2.52
CA GLU A 37 1.91 14.60 -2.80
C GLU A 37 1.92 13.78 -1.51
N GLY A 38 2.45 14.36 -0.43
CA GLY A 38 2.35 13.76 0.91
C GLY A 38 0.90 13.50 1.33
N ALA A 39 0.00 14.46 1.11
CA ALA A 39 -1.42 14.29 1.39
C ALA A 39 -2.07 13.21 0.51
N GLN A 40 -1.69 13.10 -0.77
CA GLN A 40 -2.16 12.06 -1.67
C GLN A 40 -1.71 10.66 -1.21
N LEU A 41 -0.45 10.52 -0.79
CA LEU A 41 0.07 9.26 -0.25
C LEU A 41 -0.66 8.84 1.04
N LEU A 42 -0.92 9.79 1.94
CA LEU A 42 -1.71 9.53 3.15
C LEU A 42 -3.17 9.15 2.82
N ALA A 43 -3.77 9.78 1.82
CA ALA A 43 -5.13 9.45 1.37
C ALA A 43 -5.20 8.02 0.81
N VAL A 44 -4.23 7.63 -0.04
CA VAL A 44 -4.13 6.26 -0.56
C VAL A 44 -3.95 5.25 0.59
N TYR A 45 -3.07 5.54 1.55
CA TYR A 45 -2.89 4.70 2.73
C TYR A 45 -4.19 4.52 3.52
N ALA A 46 -4.95 5.60 3.76
CA ALA A 46 -6.22 5.54 4.45
C ALA A 46 -7.25 4.68 3.69
N ILE A 47 -7.32 4.79 2.37
CA ILE A 47 -8.21 3.97 1.52
C ILE A 47 -7.83 2.50 1.63
N ILE A 48 -6.54 2.15 1.53
CA ILE A 48 -6.07 0.77 1.66
C ILE A 48 -6.37 0.24 3.07
N ALA A 49 -6.09 1.02 4.12
CA ALA A 49 -6.37 0.65 5.50
C ALA A 49 -7.87 0.37 5.73
N LEU A 50 -8.76 1.22 5.19
CA LEU A 50 -10.21 0.97 5.22
C LEU A 50 -10.58 -0.29 4.44
N ALA A 51 -9.97 -0.52 3.28
CA ALA A 51 -10.21 -1.73 2.50
C ALA A 51 -9.85 -2.99 3.31
N PHE A 52 -8.69 -3.01 3.98
CA PHE A 52 -8.31 -4.10 4.88
C PHE A 52 -9.27 -4.25 6.07
N PHE A 53 -9.71 -3.13 6.67
CA PHE A 53 -10.65 -3.14 7.79
C PHE A 53 -12.00 -3.81 7.44
N TYR A 54 -12.52 -3.55 6.24
CA TYR A 54 -13.80 -4.11 5.79
C TYR A 54 -13.68 -5.50 5.16
N VAL A 55 -12.55 -5.82 4.50
CA VAL A 55 -12.35 -7.09 3.79
C VAL A 55 -12.18 -8.30 4.74
N ARG A 56 -12.08 -8.09 6.07
CA ARG A 56 -11.84 -9.17 7.06
C ARG A 56 -10.70 -10.07 6.59
N LEU A 57 -9.49 -9.53 6.63
CA LEU A 57 -8.28 -10.34 6.77
C LEU A 57 -8.02 -10.59 8.26
#